data_AF-A0A1U8MWI3-F1
#
_entry.id   AF-A0A1U8MWI3-F1
#
_cell.length_a   1.000
_cell.length_b   1.000
_cell.length_c   1.000
_cell.angle_alpha   90.00
_cell.angle_beta   90.00
_cell.angle_gamma   90.00
#
_symmetry.space_group_name_H-M   'P 1'
#
loop_
_entity.id
_entity.type
_entity.pdbx_description
1 polymer ?
#
loop_
_entity_poly.entity_id
_entity_poly.type
_entity_poly.pdbx_seq_one_letter_code
_entity_poly.pdbx_strand_id
1 'polypeptide(L)'
;MLGEYDMSKIGKYLLELKTWLSGAFTSQQTCIDSFAQSSNESSQKMQSILKTSMEITSNALAMLNRLSTIVKELNIPNVGNVDSTGFNCKLFSAEDMLEWISQADRKLLQAKPMDLKPNVVVAKDGSGKYDTINKALAEVPVKSPYRFVIHIKAGTYKEKINVTKQMTNVIFIGDGPTKTVITNDISVAKNPPVRTYRTATVGVDGAGFMAKDIGFDNSTGPEGHQAVAFRATADRVIMFNCHFTGYQDTLYAHRERQLYTNCLITGTVDFIFGDAASIFQNCMLIVRKPGPG
;
A
#
# COMPACT_ATOMS: atom_id res chain seq x y z
N MET A 1 -6.40 -22.09 31.14
CA MET A 1 -7.30 -20.92 31.02
C MET A 1 -6.83 -20.10 29.83
N LEU A 2 -7.46 -20.26 28.67
CA LEU A 2 -7.29 -19.35 27.53
C LEU A 2 -8.11 -18.09 27.82
N GLY A 3 -7.55 -17.19 28.62
CA GLY A 3 -8.18 -15.91 28.94
C GLY A 3 -8.05 -14.91 27.78
N GLU A 4 -9.07 -14.06 27.65
CA GLU A 4 -9.17 -12.86 26.80
C GLU A 4 -9.36 -12.99 25.28
N TYR A 5 -9.30 -14.18 24.68
CA TYR A 5 -9.62 -14.32 23.25
C TYR A 5 -11.06 -14.78 23.03
N ASP A 6 -11.87 -13.87 22.49
CA ASP A 6 -13.22 -14.16 22.02
C ASP A 6 -13.16 -15.16 20.85
N MET A 7 -13.40 -16.45 21.17
CA MET A 7 -13.31 -17.56 20.22
C MET A 7 -14.31 -17.45 19.05
N SER A 8 -15.36 -16.63 19.20
CA SER A 8 -16.26 -16.32 18.08
C SER A 8 -15.56 -15.56 16.95
N LYS A 9 -14.42 -14.91 17.23
CA LYS A 9 -13.62 -14.12 16.29
C LYS A 9 -12.37 -14.84 15.77
N ILE A 10 -12.22 -16.13 16.04
CA ILE A 10 -11.02 -16.90 15.66
C ILE A 10 -10.69 -16.80 14.17
N GLY A 11 -11.70 -16.79 13.29
CA GLY A 11 -11.49 -16.62 11.85
C GLY A 11 -10.84 -15.27 11.51
N LYS A 12 -11.24 -14.20 12.21
CA LYS A 12 -10.64 -12.86 12.05
C LYS A 12 -9.18 -12.84 12.52
N TYR A 13 -8.88 -13.45 13.67
CA TYR A 13 -7.51 -13.53 14.17
C TYR A 13 -6.60 -14.34 13.25
N LEU A 14 -7.09 -15.46 12.71
CA LEU A 14 -6.36 -16.27 11.73
C LEU A 14 -6.08 -15.49 10.44
N LEU A 15 -7.05 -14.72 9.96
CA LEU A 15 -6.89 -13.87 8.77
C LEU A 15 -5.86 -12.75 9.01
N GLU A 16 -5.90 -12.09 10.17
CA GLU A 16 -4.92 -11.07 10.54
C GLU A 16 -3.50 -11.65 10.62
N LEU A 17 -3.35 -12.80 11.28
CA LEU A 17 -2.06 -13.47 11.39
C LEU A 17 -1.52 -13.92 10.03
N LYS A 18 -2.39 -14.47 9.16
CA LYS A 18 -2.02 -14.82 7.77
C LYS A 18 -1.55 -13.59 6.98
N THR A 19 -2.24 -12.46 7.12
CA THR A 19 -1.88 -11.20 6.47
C THR A 19 -0.50 -10.73 6.92
N TRP A 20 -0.23 -10.74 8.24
CA TRP A 20 1.06 -10.28 8.77
C TRP A 20 2.21 -11.19 8.41
N LEU A 21 2.01 -12.52 8.45
CA LEU A 21 3.06 -13.47 8.06
C LEU A 21 3.37 -13.41 6.56
N SER A 22 2.35 -13.25 5.70
CA SER A 22 2.56 -13.02 4.27
C SER A 22 3.36 -11.73 4.06
N GLY A 23 2.99 -10.62 4.71
CA GLY A 23 3.76 -9.38 4.62
C GLY A 23 5.19 -9.47 5.18
N ALA A 24 5.43 -10.29 6.19
CA ALA A 24 6.77 -10.58 6.70
C ALA A 24 7.60 -11.34 5.66
N PHE A 25 7.03 -12.38 5.04
CA PHE A 25 7.65 -13.17 3.97
C PHE A 25 8.07 -12.27 2.79
N THR A 26 7.16 -11.44 2.27
CA THR A 26 7.47 -10.51 1.17
C THR A 26 8.61 -9.55 1.52
N SER A 27 8.67 -9.10 2.78
CA SER A 27 9.71 -8.17 3.23
C SER A 27 11.08 -8.84 3.33
N GLN A 28 11.11 -10.10 3.79
CA GLN A 28 12.33 -10.91 3.80
C GLN A 28 12.84 -11.12 2.36
N GLN A 29 11.96 -11.48 1.42
CA GLN A 29 12.32 -11.65 0.01
C GLN A 29 12.92 -10.36 -0.58
N THR A 30 12.27 -9.21 -0.38
CA THR A 30 12.77 -7.92 -0.87
C THR A 30 14.14 -7.55 -0.27
N CYS A 31 14.36 -7.93 1.00
CA CYS A 31 15.63 -7.74 1.68
C CYS A 31 16.73 -8.62 1.05
N ILE A 32 16.43 -9.90 0.80
CA ILE A 32 17.33 -10.84 0.12
C ILE A 32 17.69 -10.31 -1.27
N ASP A 33 16.70 -9.86 -2.04
CA ASP A 33 16.90 -9.35 -3.39
C ASP A 33 17.86 -8.15 -3.37
N SER A 34 17.73 -7.27 -2.38
CA SER A 34 18.63 -6.12 -2.20
C SER A 34 20.10 -6.51 -2.03
N PHE A 35 20.40 -7.70 -1.52
CA PHE A 35 21.76 -8.21 -1.38
C PHE A 35 22.29 -8.97 -2.61
N ALA A 36 21.45 -9.27 -3.61
CA ALA A 36 21.82 -10.11 -4.76
C ALA A 36 23.01 -9.59 -5.60
N GLN A 37 23.30 -8.29 -5.56
CA GLN A 37 24.42 -7.67 -6.28
C GLN A 37 25.66 -7.44 -5.40
N SER A 38 25.58 -7.69 -4.08
CA SER A 38 26.70 -7.53 -3.15
C SER A 38 27.28 -8.88 -2.77
N SER A 39 28.55 -9.12 -3.10
CA SER A 39 29.25 -10.40 -2.93
C SER A 39 30.10 -10.51 -1.66
N ASN A 40 30.03 -9.54 -0.73
CA ASN A 40 30.80 -9.61 0.50
C ASN A 40 30.28 -10.68 1.48
N GLU A 41 31.15 -11.16 2.36
CA GLU A 41 30.84 -12.24 3.31
C GLU A 41 29.65 -11.88 4.22
N SER A 42 29.52 -10.62 4.61
CA SER A 42 28.39 -10.12 5.40
C SER A 42 27.06 -10.22 4.65
N SER A 43 27.03 -9.90 3.36
CA SER A 43 25.86 -10.04 2.48
C SER A 43 25.45 -11.50 2.36
N GLN A 44 26.41 -12.41 2.17
CA GLN A 44 26.12 -13.85 2.07
C GLN A 44 25.57 -14.41 3.39
N LYS A 45 26.19 -14.05 4.53
CA LYS A 45 25.69 -14.40 5.87
C LYS A 45 24.27 -13.87 6.09
N MET A 46 24.02 -12.61 5.74
CA MET A 46 22.71 -11.98 5.86
C MET A 46 21.65 -12.67 4.99
N GLN A 47 21.98 -12.97 3.72
CA GLN A 47 21.11 -13.72 2.82
C GLN A 47 20.78 -15.10 3.39
N SER A 48 21.75 -15.81 3.95
CA SER A 48 21.52 -17.12 4.55
C SER A 48 20.56 -17.04 5.75
N ILE A 49 20.77 -16.08 6.65
CA ILE A 49 19.88 -15.87 7.82
C ILE A 49 18.46 -15.54 7.37
N LEU A 50 18.32 -14.65 6.38
CA LEU A 50 17.02 -14.25 5.86
C LEU A 50 16.31 -15.41 5.17
N LYS A 51 17.02 -16.26 4.41
CA LYS A 51 16.47 -17.48 3.81
C LYS A 51 15.93 -18.42 4.89
N THR A 52 16.69 -18.69 5.94
CA THR A 52 16.19 -19.52 7.06
C THR A 52 14.96 -18.91 7.74
N SER A 53 14.95 -17.59 7.97
CA SER A 53 13.78 -16.89 8.53
C SER A 53 12.55 -16.97 7.61
N MET A 54 12.78 -16.93 6.30
CA MET A 54 11.75 -17.06 5.28
C MET A 54 11.14 -18.47 5.24
N GLU A 55 11.96 -19.52 5.38
CA GLU A 55 11.47 -20.91 5.51
C GLU A 55 10.59 -21.09 6.76
N ILE A 56 10.98 -20.50 7.91
CA ILE A 56 10.16 -20.54 9.13
C ILE A 56 8.82 -19.84 8.90
N THR A 57 8.83 -18.68 8.25
CA THR A 57 7.63 -17.89 7.95
C THR A 57 6.70 -18.65 6.99
N SER A 58 7.28 -19.30 5.97
CA SER A 58 6.57 -20.18 5.03
C SER A 58 5.89 -21.36 5.73
N ASN A 59 6.62 -22.05 6.62
CA ASN A 59 6.08 -23.16 7.41
C ASN A 59 4.93 -22.69 8.31
N ALA A 60 5.07 -21.54 8.98
CA ALA A 60 4.01 -20.97 9.81
C ALA A 60 2.75 -20.63 8.99
N LEU A 61 2.91 -20.06 7.79
CA LEU A 61 1.80 -19.81 6.86
C LEU A 61 1.10 -21.12 6.44
N ALA A 62 1.87 -22.16 6.11
CA ALA A 62 1.33 -23.47 5.75
C ALA A 62 0.53 -24.10 6.91
N MET A 63 1.05 -23.99 8.15
CA MET A 63 0.35 -24.43 9.35
C MET A 63 -0.97 -23.68 9.57
N LEU A 64 -0.99 -22.35 9.39
CA LEU A 64 -2.22 -21.56 9.55
C LEU A 64 -3.29 -21.89 8.52
N ASN A 65 -2.89 -22.11 7.28
CA ASN A 65 -3.82 -22.57 6.25
C ASN A 65 -4.44 -23.92 6.65
N ARG A 66 -3.66 -24.85 7.23
CA ARG A 66 -4.19 -26.13 7.74
C ARG A 66 -5.04 -25.99 9.00
N LEU A 67 -4.66 -25.13 9.95
CA LEU A 67 -5.42 -24.89 11.18
C LEU A 67 -6.85 -24.47 10.86
N SER A 68 -7.04 -23.67 9.83
CA SER A 68 -8.38 -23.29 9.42
C SER A 68 -9.26 -24.44 8.93
N THR A 69 -8.68 -25.45 8.29
CA THR A 69 -9.38 -26.68 7.90
C THR A 69 -9.71 -27.51 9.14
N ILE A 70 -8.75 -27.67 10.06
CA ILE A 70 -8.93 -28.42 11.32
C ILE A 70 -10.06 -27.82 12.17
N VAL A 71 -10.13 -26.49 12.27
CA VAL A 71 -11.21 -25.84 13.04
C VAL A 71 -12.59 -26.11 12.42
N LYS A 72 -12.70 -26.19 11.09
CA LYS A 72 -13.95 -26.60 10.42
C LYS A 72 -14.31 -28.05 10.73
N GLU A 73 -13.33 -28.96 10.69
CA GLU A 73 -13.54 -30.40 10.92
C GLU A 73 -13.96 -30.72 12.36
N LEU A 74 -13.47 -29.97 13.34
CA LEU A 74 -13.75 -30.22 14.77
C LEU A 74 -15.12 -29.72 15.24
N ASN A 75 -15.91 -29.05 14.38
CA ASN A 75 -17.26 -28.55 14.65
C ASN A 75 -17.43 -27.89 16.04
N ILE A 76 -16.47 -27.02 16.40
CA ILE A 76 -16.40 -26.41 17.73
C ILE A 76 -17.61 -25.46 17.91
N PRO A 77 -18.45 -25.64 18.95
CA PRO A 77 -19.60 -24.77 19.18
C PRO A 77 -19.15 -23.31 19.40
N ASN A 78 -19.93 -22.36 18.86
CA ASN A 78 -19.63 -20.93 18.79
C ASN A 78 -18.44 -20.51 17.91
N VAL A 79 -17.82 -21.45 17.20
CA VAL A 79 -16.85 -21.17 16.14
C VAL A 79 -17.57 -21.40 14.81
N GLY A 80 -18.36 -20.41 14.37
CA GLY A 80 -19.05 -20.47 13.07
C GLY A 80 -18.06 -20.70 11.92
N ASN A 81 -18.58 -21.05 10.73
CA ASN A 81 -17.83 -21.30 9.49
C ASN A 81 -16.55 -20.44 9.40
N VAL A 82 -15.38 -21.02 9.71
CA VAL A 82 -14.10 -20.32 9.68
C VAL A 82 -13.69 -20.13 8.23
N ASP A 83 -14.16 -19.06 7.60
CA ASP A 83 -13.72 -18.67 6.25
C ASP A 83 -12.32 -18.04 6.32
N SER A 84 -11.30 -18.89 6.49
CA SER A 84 -9.89 -18.56 6.29
C SER A 84 -9.49 -18.46 4.81
N THR A 85 -10.42 -18.83 3.93
CA THR A 85 -10.31 -18.71 2.48
C THR A 85 -10.64 -17.29 2.03
N GLY A 86 -10.54 -16.28 2.90
CA GLY A 86 -10.91 -14.86 2.74
C GLY A 86 -10.35 -14.07 1.54
N PHE A 87 -9.85 -14.77 0.52
CA PHE A 87 -9.76 -14.33 -0.86
C PHE A 87 -10.71 -15.08 -1.80
N ASN A 88 -11.81 -15.66 -1.29
CA ASN A 88 -12.93 -16.00 -2.15
C ASN A 88 -13.41 -14.68 -2.75
N CYS A 89 -13.04 -14.45 -4.00
CA CYS A 89 -13.43 -13.32 -4.81
C CYS A 89 -14.93 -13.46 -5.10
N LYS A 90 -15.77 -13.30 -4.07
CA LYS A 90 -17.15 -12.91 -4.26
C LYS A 90 -17.09 -11.55 -4.93
N LEU A 91 -17.94 -11.33 -5.93
CA LEU A 91 -18.17 -9.99 -6.45
C LEU A 91 -18.57 -9.13 -5.25
N PHE A 92 -17.63 -8.35 -4.71
CA PHE A 92 -17.81 -7.65 -3.45
C PHE A 92 -19.04 -6.76 -3.58
N SER A 93 -20.10 -7.05 -2.82
CA SER A 93 -21.15 -6.06 -2.65
C SER A 93 -20.52 -4.83 -2.00
N ALA A 94 -21.11 -3.66 -2.23
CA ALA A 94 -20.67 -2.44 -1.58
C ALA A 94 -20.73 -2.54 -0.04
N GLU A 95 -21.39 -3.55 0.54
CA GLU A 95 -21.51 -3.79 1.98
C GLU A 95 -20.43 -4.72 2.56
N ASP A 96 -19.83 -5.61 1.76
CA ASP A 96 -18.76 -6.52 2.22
C ASP A 96 -17.38 -5.85 2.21
N MET A 97 -17.14 -4.93 1.28
CA MET A 97 -15.93 -4.08 1.21
C MET A 97 -15.72 -3.27 2.50
N LEU A 98 -16.78 -3.13 3.29
CA LEU A 98 -16.92 -2.18 4.37
C LEU A 98 -16.50 -2.73 5.73
N GLU A 99 -16.45 -4.05 5.98
CA GLU A 99 -16.25 -4.56 7.36
C GLU A 99 -14.92 -4.12 8.02
N TRP A 100 -13.84 -3.96 7.24
CA TRP A 100 -12.56 -3.46 7.76
C TRP A 100 -12.34 -1.96 7.60
N ILE A 101 -13.20 -1.27 6.83
CA ILE A 101 -13.18 0.20 6.67
C ILE A 101 -14.13 0.80 7.71
N SER A 102 -13.61 1.62 8.62
CA SER A 102 -14.42 2.24 9.67
C SER A 102 -15.54 3.11 9.06
N GLN A 103 -16.68 3.23 9.74
CA GLN A 103 -17.76 4.11 9.27
C GLN A 103 -17.29 5.57 9.10
N ALA A 104 -16.35 6.02 9.95
CA ALA A 104 -15.74 7.34 9.84
C ALA A 104 -14.96 7.48 8.52
N ASP A 105 -14.16 6.47 8.16
CA ASP A 105 -13.39 6.49 6.92
C ASP A 105 -14.29 6.47 5.69
N ARG A 106 -15.41 5.74 5.73
CA ARG A 106 -16.41 5.76 4.65
C ARG A 106 -17.00 7.15 4.45
N LYS A 107 -17.36 7.83 5.54
CA LYS A 107 -17.87 9.21 5.49
C LYS A 107 -16.81 10.16 4.91
N LEU A 108 -15.54 10.00 5.29
CA LEU A 108 -14.44 10.77 4.73
C LEU A 108 -14.26 10.52 3.21
N LEU A 109 -14.37 9.27 2.77
CA LEU A 109 -14.29 8.91 1.35
C LEU A 109 -15.47 9.47 0.53
N GLN A 110 -16.65 9.59 1.12
CA GLN A 110 -17.84 10.14 0.46
C GLN A 110 -17.90 11.68 0.51
N ALA A 111 -17.29 12.31 1.51
CA ALA A 111 -17.31 13.77 1.70
C ALA A 111 -16.56 14.49 0.58
N LYS A 112 -17.06 15.64 0.12
CA LYS A 112 -16.33 16.46 -0.86
C LYS A 112 -15.10 17.09 -0.18
N PRO A 113 -14.00 17.37 -0.91
CA PRO A 113 -12.82 18.02 -0.34
C PRO A 113 -13.15 19.32 0.44
N MET A 114 -14.16 20.07 0.00
CA MET A 114 -14.61 21.33 0.59
C MET A 114 -15.33 21.18 1.94
N ASP A 115 -15.87 19.99 2.23
CA ASP A 115 -16.62 19.68 3.46
C ASP A 115 -15.72 19.10 4.56
N LEU A 116 -14.45 18.85 4.24
CA LEU A 116 -13.48 18.26 5.15
C LEU A 116 -12.70 19.37 5.85
N LYS A 117 -12.49 19.22 7.17
CA LYS A 117 -11.62 20.12 7.95
C LYS A 117 -10.20 19.57 7.94
N PRO A 118 -9.28 20.09 7.09
CA PRO A 118 -7.91 19.60 7.05
C PRO A 118 -7.14 19.99 8.31
N ASN A 119 -6.20 19.15 8.72
CA ASN A 119 -5.21 19.51 9.74
C ASN A 119 -4.16 20.46 9.16
N VAL A 120 -3.75 20.21 7.91
CA VAL A 120 -2.75 20.99 7.18
C VAL A 120 -3.19 21.15 5.73
N VAL A 121 -2.99 22.36 5.18
CA VAL A 121 -3.21 22.67 3.76
C VAL A 121 -1.86 22.95 3.10
N VAL A 122 -1.61 22.27 1.98
CA VAL A 122 -0.45 22.47 1.12
C VAL A 122 -0.91 23.14 -0.17
N ALA A 123 -0.27 24.24 -0.55
CA ALA A 123 -0.59 24.95 -1.78
C ALA A 123 0.61 25.71 -2.32
N LYS A 124 0.89 25.55 -3.62
CA LYS A 124 1.99 26.25 -4.30
C LYS A 124 1.75 27.75 -4.52
N ASP A 125 0.49 28.16 -4.51
CA ASP A 125 0.08 29.56 -4.68
C ASP A 125 0.23 30.41 -3.40
N GLY A 126 0.72 29.82 -2.31
CA GLY A 126 0.88 30.48 -1.01
C GLY A 126 -0.39 30.57 -0.17
N SER A 127 -1.52 30.01 -0.64
CA SER A 127 -2.79 30.01 0.11
C SER A 127 -2.89 28.91 1.18
N GLY A 128 -1.86 28.05 1.28
CA GLY A 128 -1.75 26.98 2.27
C GLY A 128 -0.74 27.32 3.35
N LYS A 129 -0.67 26.47 4.39
CA LYS A 129 0.36 26.57 5.44
C LYS A 129 1.76 26.26 4.91
N TYR A 130 1.83 25.32 3.96
CA TYR A 130 3.08 24.89 3.33
C TYR A 130 2.97 24.93 1.80
N ASP A 131 4.12 25.10 1.16
CA ASP A 131 4.33 25.03 -0.29
C ASP A 131 4.72 23.63 -0.77
N THR A 132 5.21 22.78 0.14
CA THR A 132 5.65 21.40 -0.14
C THR A 132 4.99 20.36 0.76
N ILE A 133 4.84 19.15 0.23
CA ILE A 133 4.17 18.05 0.94
C ILE A 133 5.10 17.49 2.04
N ASN A 134 6.41 17.46 1.82
CA ASN A 134 7.36 17.00 2.83
C ASN A 134 7.34 17.86 4.11
N LYS A 135 7.15 19.18 4.00
CA LYS A 135 6.98 20.06 5.17
C LYS A 135 5.70 19.75 5.94
N ALA A 136 4.61 19.47 5.24
CA ALA A 136 3.35 19.06 5.87
C ALA A 136 3.46 17.73 6.60
N LEU A 137 4.19 16.76 6.03
CA LEU A 137 4.44 15.46 6.66
C LEU A 137 5.24 15.57 7.97
N ALA A 138 6.10 16.58 8.11
CA ALA A 138 6.85 16.79 9.35
C ALA A 138 5.95 17.13 10.56
N GLU A 139 4.72 17.58 10.33
CA GLU A 139 3.74 17.85 11.40
C GLU A 139 2.92 16.63 11.83
N VAL A 140 3.02 15.51 11.10
CA VAL A 140 2.24 14.32 11.42
C VAL A 140 2.69 13.78 12.79
N PRO A 141 1.77 13.67 13.77
CA PRO A 141 2.11 13.14 15.08
C PRO A 141 2.51 11.67 14.98
N VAL A 142 3.54 11.28 15.74
CA VAL A 142 4.05 9.92 15.77
C VAL A 142 2.98 8.96 16.28
N LYS A 143 2.66 7.94 15.48
CA LYS A 143 1.72 6.85 15.78
C LYS A 143 0.35 7.34 16.27
N SER A 144 -0.15 8.42 15.69
CA SER A 144 -1.48 8.96 16.02
C SER A 144 -2.58 7.90 15.81
N PRO A 145 -3.45 7.65 16.80
CA PRO A 145 -4.65 6.84 16.61
C PRO A 145 -5.73 7.57 15.80
N TYR A 146 -5.60 8.90 15.65
CA TYR A 146 -6.53 9.75 14.91
C TYR A 146 -6.03 10.05 13.51
N ARG A 147 -6.98 10.29 12.60
CA ARG A 147 -6.72 10.68 11.21
C ARG A 147 -6.00 12.03 11.15
N PHE A 148 -4.95 12.10 10.34
CA PHE A 148 -4.26 13.36 10.04
C PHE A 148 -4.48 13.72 8.57
N VAL A 149 -5.31 14.72 8.33
CA VAL A 149 -5.78 15.15 7.02
C VAL A 149 -4.86 16.22 6.43
N ILE A 150 -4.20 15.88 5.32
CA ILE A 150 -3.41 16.81 4.52
C ILE A 150 -4.18 17.10 3.23
N HIS A 151 -4.67 18.32 3.09
CA HIS A 151 -5.29 18.80 1.86
C HIS A 151 -4.23 19.42 0.95
N ILE A 152 -4.08 18.89 -0.25
CA ILE A 152 -3.07 19.27 -1.23
C ILE A 152 -3.80 19.93 -2.40
N LYS A 153 -3.71 21.25 -2.48
CA LYS A 153 -4.38 22.02 -3.52
C LYS A 153 -3.84 21.70 -4.91
N ALA A 154 -4.64 22.01 -5.92
CA ALA A 154 -4.29 21.87 -7.32
C ALA A 154 -2.87 22.39 -7.64
N GLY A 155 -2.11 21.59 -8.37
CA GLY A 155 -0.72 21.84 -8.71
C GLY A 155 0.06 20.56 -8.95
N THR A 156 1.18 20.68 -9.65
CA THR A 156 2.12 19.58 -9.88
C THR A 156 3.28 19.68 -8.91
N TYR A 157 3.40 18.76 -7.97
CA TYR A 157 4.41 18.69 -6.92
C TYR A 157 5.52 17.73 -7.33
N LYS A 158 6.65 18.26 -7.82
CA LYS A 158 7.84 17.46 -8.13
C LYS A 158 8.62 17.17 -6.86
N GLU A 159 8.23 16.13 -6.12
CA GLU A 159 8.79 15.76 -4.83
C GLU A 159 8.82 14.23 -4.68
N LYS A 160 9.86 13.72 -4.01
CA LYS A 160 9.84 12.35 -3.50
C LYS A 160 9.23 12.34 -2.11
N ILE A 161 8.19 11.56 -1.91
CA ILE A 161 7.43 11.49 -0.66
C ILE A 161 7.62 10.13 0.00
N ASN A 162 7.89 10.11 1.30
CA ASN A 162 7.94 8.88 2.09
C ASN A 162 7.10 9.02 3.36
N VAL A 163 5.94 8.35 3.40
CA VAL A 163 5.11 8.26 4.61
C VAL A 163 5.64 7.10 5.44
N THR A 164 6.42 7.43 6.46
CA THR A 164 7.14 6.42 7.25
C THR A 164 6.21 5.60 8.14
N LYS A 165 6.70 4.47 8.68
CA LYS A 165 5.96 3.63 9.65
C LYS A 165 5.48 4.39 10.90
N GLN A 166 6.10 5.52 11.24
CA GLN A 166 5.71 6.35 12.37
C GLN A 166 4.50 7.24 12.05
N MET A 167 4.19 7.45 10.78
CA MET A 167 3.11 8.32 10.29
C MET A 167 1.86 7.48 10.00
N THR A 168 1.14 7.07 11.05
CA THR A 168 -0.07 6.25 10.92
C THR A 168 -1.31 7.09 10.65
N ASN A 169 -2.32 6.52 9.99
CA ASN A 169 -3.63 7.14 9.75
C ASN A 169 -3.58 8.48 8.99
N VAL A 170 -2.56 8.71 8.19
CA VAL A 170 -2.45 9.90 7.32
C VAL A 170 -3.41 9.77 6.14
N ILE A 171 -4.09 10.86 5.78
CA ILE A 171 -4.89 10.95 4.57
C ILE A 171 -4.45 12.13 3.71
N PHE A 172 -4.20 11.85 2.43
CA PHE A 172 -3.97 12.85 1.40
C PHE A 172 -5.26 13.10 0.64
N ILE A 173 -5.62 14.37 0.46
CA ILE A 173 -6.81 14.77 -0.29
C ILE A 173 -6.39 15.81 -1.30
N GLY A 174 -6.59 15.54 -2.58
CA GLY A 174 -6.35 16.51 -3.66
C GLY A 174 -7.62 17.26 -4.07
N ASP A 175 -7.46 18.20 -5.00
CA ASP A 175 -8.58 18.93 -5.63
C ASP A 175 -9.11 18.21 -6.89
N GLY A 176 -8.62 17.00 -7.15
CA GLY A 176 -8.94 16.19 -8.32
C GLY A 176 -7.69 15.46 -8.83
N PRO A 177 -7.83 14.22 -9.32
CA PRO A 177 -6.68 13.38 -9.64
C PRO A 177 -5.86 13.84 -10.86
N THR A 178 -6.42 14.73 -11.69
CA THR A 178 -5.72 15.39 -12.80
C THR A 178 -5.25 16.80 -12.45
N LYS A 179 -5.69 17.37 -11.32
CA LYS A 179 -5.39 18.74 -10.90
C LYS A 179 -4.29 18.78 -9.85
N THR A 180 -4.32 17.85 -8.89
CA THR A 180 -3.28 17.66 -7.88
C THR A 180 -2.46 16.45 -8.27
N VAL A 181 -1.19 16.64 -8.66
CA VAL A 181 -0.32 15.55 -9.12
C VAL A 181 1.01 15.61 -8.37
N ILE A 182 1.42 14.48 -7.79
CA ILE A 182 2.76 14.30 -7.21
C ILE A 182 3.60 13.53 -8.23
N THR A 183 4.71 14.09 -8.66
CA THR A 183 5.55 13.52 -9.74
C THR A 183 7.02 13.47 -9.35
N ASN A 184 7.77 12.56 -9.98
CA ASN A 184 9.22 12.48 -9.94
C ASN A 184 9.72 11.71 -11.17
N ASP A 185 11.03 11.68 -11.39
CA ASP A 185 11.69 11.06 -12.54
C ASP A 185 12.84 10.12 -12.14
N ILE A 186 12.67 9.42 -11.01
CA ILE A 186 13.64 8.43 -10.53
C ILE A 186 13.32 7.06 -11.15
N SER A 187 14.35 6.42 -11.72
CA SER A 187 14.27 5.03 -12.19
C SER A 187 15.56 4.25 -11.99
N VAL A 188 15.49 2.93 -12.18
CA VAL A 188 16.67 2.06 -12.09
C VAL A 188 17.70 2.42 -13.17
N ALA A 189 17.25 2.61 -14.42
CA ALA A 189 18.15 2.88 -15.54
C ALA A 189 18.84 4.24 -15.44
N LYS A 190 18.09 5.28 -15.05
CA LYS A 190 18.60 6.67 -15.02
C LYS A 190 19.31 7.03 -13.72
N ASN A 191 19.09 6.27 -12.64
CA ASN A 191 19.66 6.58 -11.32
C ASN A 191 20.35 5.37 -10.66
N PRO A 192 21.33 4.71 -11.30
CA PRO A 192 22.10 3.66 -10.64
C PRO A 192 22.83 4.22 -9.40
N PRO A 193 22.93 3.47 -8.28
CA PRO A 193 22.54 2.07 -8.08
C PRO A 193 21.14 1.90 -7.44
N VAL A 194 20.20 2.82 -7.71
CA VAL A 194 18.83 2.74 -7.18
C VAL A 194 18.14 1.49 -7.71
N ARG A 195 17.44 0.78 -6.82
CA ARG A 195 16.61 -0.39 -7.15
C ARG A 195 15.14 -0.03 -7.14
N THR A 196 14.31 -0.83 -7.81
CA THR A 196 12.85 -0.63 -7.97
C THR A 196 12.16 -0.15 -6.69
N TYR A 197 12.40 -0.78 -5.54
CA TYR A 197 11.78 -0.38 -4.27
C TYR A 197 11.98 1.11 -3.93
N ARG A 198 13.14 1.67 -4.28
CA ARG A 198 13.54 3.05 -4.01
C ARG A 198 13.22 4.02 -5.15
N THR A 199 12.66 3.58 -6.27
CA THR A 199 12.27 4.49 -7.39
C THR A 199 10.93 5.18 -7.16
N ALA A 200 10.13 4.70 -6.19
CA ALA A 200 8.81 5.24 -5.87
C ALA A 200 8.80 6.78 -5.70
N THR A 201 7.97 7.46 -6.48
CA THR A 201 7.64 8.89 -6.28
C THR A 201 7.02 9.09 -4.90
N VAL A 202 6.00 8.26 -4.57
CA VAL A 202 5.40 8.22 -3.24
C VAL A 202 5.52 6.80 -2.67
N GLY A 203 6.25 6.68 -1.57
CA GLY A 203 6.35 5.45 -0.78
C GLY A 203 5.54 5.57 0.52
N VAL A 204 4.74 4.56 0.82
CA VAL A 204 3.90 4.52 2.03
C VAL A 204 4.20 3.27 2.83
N ASP A 205 4.71 3.49 4.04
CA ASP A 205 5.00 2.46 5.04
C ASP A 205 4.12 2.61 6.30
N GLY A 206 3.37 3.72 6.42
CA GLY A 206 2.46 4.01 7.54
C GLY A 206 1.12 3.30 7.40
N ALA A 207 0.73 2.53 8.42
CA ALA A 207 -0.54 1.80 8.43
C ALA A 207 -1.76 2.73 8.41
N GLY A 208 -2.81 2.29 7.72
CA GLY A 208 -4.05 3.02 7.58
C GLY A 208 -3.95 4.22 6.63
N PHE A 209 -2.91 4.35 5.79
CA PHE A 209 -2.82 5.48 4.87
C PHE A 209 -4.01 5.53 3.91
N MET A 210 -4.48 6.74 3.61
CA MET A 210 -5.53 6.95 2.62
C MET A 210 -5.14 8.04 1.62
N ALA A 211 -5.59 7.91 0.38
CA ALA A 211 -5.51 8.98 -0.59
C ALA A 211 -6.83 9.13 -1.35
N LYS A 212 -7.20 10.38 -1.61
CA LYS A 212 -8.41 10.73 -2.36
C LYS A 212 -8.15 11.86 -3.35
N ASP A 213 -8.72 11.74 -4.54
CA ASP A 213 -8.77 12.81 -5.55
C ASP A 213 -7.38 13.35 -5.93
N ILE A 214 -6.38 12.48 -6.07
CA ILE A 214 -4.98 12.86 -6.31
C ILE A 214 -4.28 11.94 -7.33
N GLY A 215 -3.36 12.51 -8.11
CA GLY A 215 -2.52 11.80 -9.07
C GLY A 215 -1.12 11.51 -8.53
N PHE A 216 -0.62 10.30 -8.79
CA PHE A 216 0.75 9.87 -8.54
C PHE A 216 1.40 9.50 -9.87
N ASP A 217 2.54 10.12 -10.15
CA ASP A 217 3.19 10.03 -11.44
C ASP A 217 4.67 9.72 -11.29
N ASN A 218 5.20 8.90 -12.19
CA ASN A 218 6.62 8.80 -12.45
C ASN A 218 6.87 9.12 -13.92
N SER A 219 7.41 10.32 -14.17
CA SER A 219 7.56 10.91 -15.49
C SER A 219 8.81 10.44 -16.24
N THR A 220 9.44 9.34 -15.79
CA THR A 220 10.74 8.93 -16.36
C THR A 220 10.65 8.56 -17.84
N GLY A 221 9.57 7.93 -18.28
CA GLY A 221 9.45 7.36 -19.62
C GLY A 221 9.86 5.88 -19.71
N PRO A 222 9.59 5.21 -20.84
CA PRO A 222 9.84 3.77 -21.03
C PRO A 222 11.33 3.41 -21.01
N GLU A 223 12.21 4.33 -21.40
CA GLU A 223 13.66 4.19 -21.34
C GLU A 223 14.21 4.17 -19.91
N GLY A 224 13.38 4.54 -18.93
CA GLY A 224 13.72 4.47 -17.51
C GLY A 224 13.79 3.05 -16.94
N HIS A 225 13.27 2.04 -17.66
CA HIS A 225 12.96 0.72 -17.11
C HIS A 225 12.10 0.85 -15.84
N GLN A 226 12.41 0.12 -14.75
CA GLN A 226 11.60 0.12 -13.53
C GLN A 226 11.52 1.51 -12.88
N ALA A 227 10.32 2.08 -12.81
CA ALA A 227 10.07 3.44 -12.34
C ALA A 227 8.70 3.54 -11.64
N VAL A 228 8.71 3.44 -10.31
CA VAL A 228 7.48 3.34 -9.51
C VAL A 228 6.87 4.73 -9.27
N ALA A 229 5.57 4.87 -9.55
CA ALA A 229 4.81 6.08 -9.21
C ALA A 229 4.31 6.03 -7.76
N PHE A 230 3.79 4.88 -7.34
CA PHE A 230 3.30 4.68 -5.97
C PHE A 230 3.68 3.30 -5.43
N ARG A 231 4.18 3.27 -4.19
CA ARG A 231 4.47 2.03 -3.45
C ARG A 231 3.74 2.02 -2.13
N ALA A 232 3.02 0.95 -1.85
CA ALA A 232 2.41 0.69 -0.54
C ALA A 232 2.95 -0.59 0.09
N THR A 233 3.55 -0.46 1.27
CA THR A 233 4.14 -1.54 2.09
C THR A 233 3.44 -1.63 3.47
N ALA A 234 2.22 -1.09 3.55
CA ALA A 234 1.47 -0.90 4.79
C ALA A 234 0.05 -1.50 4.71
N ASP A 235 -0.46 -1.85 5.87
CA ASP A 235 -1.78 -2.44 6.05
C ASP A 235 -2.91 -1.40 6.01
N ARG A 236 -4.07 -1.81 5.49
CA ARG A 236 -5.29 -0.99 5.39
C ARG A 236 -5.09 0.30 4.59
N VAL A 237 -4.36 0.20 3.48
CA VAL A 237 -4.20 1.32 2.54
C VAL A 237 -5.46 1.44 1.69
N ILE A 238 -6.00 2.66 1.55
CA ILE A 238 -7.19 2.92 0.73
C ILE A 238 -6.93 4.06 -0.25
N MET A 239 -7.14 3.80 -1.53
CA MET A 239 -6.99 4.76 -2.62
C MET A 239 -8.35 4.94 -3.30
N PHE A 240 -8.88 6.17 -3.29
CA PHE A 240 -10.19 6.50 -3.86
C PHE A 240 -10.05 7.58 -4.92
N ASN A 241 -10.54 7.33 -6.14
CA ASN A 241 -10.46 8.29 -7.24
C ASN A 241 -9.04 8.85 -7.44
N CYS A 242 -8.05 7.95 -7.43
CA CYS A 242 -6.64 8.29 -7.62
C CYS A 242 -6.16 7.88 -9.01
N HIS A 243 -5.25 8.65 -9.58
CA HIS A 243 -4.60 8.30 -10.86
C HIS A 243 -3.16 7.86 -10.62
N PHE A 244 -2.76 6.74 -11.19
CA PHE A 244 -1.40 6.22 -11.14
C PHE A 244 -0.84 6.17 -12.55
N THR A 245 0.19 6.98 -12.83
CA THR A 245 0.73 7.16 -14.17
C THR A 245 2.21 6.81 -14.19
N GLY A 246 2.60 5.94 -15.12
CA GLY A 246 3.98 5.54 -15.33
C GLY A 246 4.11 4.67 -16.58
N TYR A 247 5.23 3.94 -16.65
CA TYR A 247 5.51 2.95 -17.69
C TYR A 247 5.72 1.59 -17.02
N GLN A 248 6.97 1.13 -16.89
CA GLN A 248 7.29 -0.11 -16.21
C GLN A 248 7.23 0.06 -14.69
N ASP A 249 6.63 -0.91 -13.99
CA ASP A 249 6.52 -0.96 -12.52
C ASP A 249 5.73 0.22 -11.90
N THR A 250 4.65 0.69 -12.54
CA THR A 250 3.92 1.91 -12.12
C THR A 250 3.38 1.86 -10.67
N LEU A 251 2.65 0.81 -10.31
CA LEU A 251 2.04 0.64 -8.99
C LEU A 251 2.64 -0.58 -8.29
N TYR A 252 3.39 -0.33 -7.22
CA TYR A 252 3.97 -1.37 -6.39
C TYR A 252 3.09 -1.63 -5.15
N ALA A 253 2.09 -2.50 -5.32
CA ALA A 253 1.26 -3.02 -4.25
C ALA A 253 2.06 -4.09 -3.47
N HIS A 254 3.04 -3.62 -2.68
CA HIS A 254 4.13 -4.46 -2.17
C HIS A 254 3.64 -5.56 -1.23
N ARG A 255 2.92 -5.22 -0.15
CA ARG A 255 2.43 -6.21 0.84
C ARG A 255 1.23 -5.69 1.64
N GLU A 256 0.63 -6.60 2.43
CA GLU A 256 -0.49 -6.34 3.35
C GLU A 256 -1.79 -5.92 2.61
N ARG A 257 -2.84 -5.48 3.33
CA ARG A 257 -4.16 -5.25 2.74
C ARG A 257 -4.27 -3.87 2.09
N GLN A 258 -4.76 -3.84 0.86
CA GLN A 258 -4.87 -2.60 0.09
C GLN A 258 -6.18 -2.58 -0.74
N LEU A 259 -6.82 -1.42 -0.82
CA LEU A 259 -7.99 -1.21 -1.65
C LEU A 259 -7.77 -0.03 -2.59
N TYR A 260 -8.04 -0.26 -3.86
CA TYR A 260 -8.04 0.75 -4.91
C TYR A 260 -9.45 0.78 -5.51
N THR A 261 -10.13 1.93 -5.41
CA THR A 261 -11.50 2.07 -5.91
C THR A 261 -11.70 3.34 -6.70
N ASN A 262 -12.38 3.22 -7.84
CA ASN A 262 -12.58 4.31 -8.80
C ASN A 262 -11.25 4.90 -9.30
N CYS A 263 -10.18 4.11 -9.33
CA CYS A 263 -8.85 4.58 -9.70
C CYS A 263 -8.58 4.35 -11.19
N LEU A 264 -7.67 5.15 -11.75
CA LEU A 264 -7.12 4.94 -13.08
C LEU A 264 -5.65 4.58 -12.94
N ILE A 265 -5.22 3.47 -13.53
CA ILE A 265 -3.84 2.98 -13.45
C ILE A 265 -3.33 2.75 -14.87
N THR A 266 -2.24 3.41 -15.24
CA THR A 266 -1.67 3.32 -16.60
C THR A 266 -0.20 2.93 -16.57
N GLY A 267 0.21 2.02 -17.43
CA GLY A 267 1.62 1.65 -17.61
C GLY A 267 1.84 0.64 -18.72
N THR A 268 2.99 -0.03 -18.72
CA THR A 268 3.42 -0.93 -19.79
C THR A 268 3.74 -2.34 -19.28
N VAL A 269 4.95 -2.56 -18.79
CA VAL A 269 5.44 -3.85 -18.26
C VAL A 269 5.23 -3.87 -16.75
N ASP A 270 4.63 -4.93 -16.22
CA ASP A 270 4.42 -5.16 -14.78
C ASP A 270 3.87 -3.94 -14.02
N PHE A 271 2.99 -3.17 -14.68
CA PHE A 271 2.59 -1.86 -14.18
C PHE A 271 1.72 -1.90 -12.90
N ILE A 272 1.24 -3.09 -12.51
CA ILE A 272 0.73 -3.40 -11.18
C ILE A 272 1.43 -4.68 -10.73
N PHE A 273 2.18 -4.61 -9.63
CA PHE A 273 2.99 -5.74 -9.16
C PHE A 273 3.16 -5.72 -7.63
N GLY A 274 3.61 -6.85 -7.08
CA GLY A 274 3.84 -7.06 -5.65
C GLY A 274 3.04 -8.25 -5.10
N ASP A 275 3.02 -8.38 -3.78
CA ASP A 275 2.44 -9.52 -3.04
C ASP A 275 1.40 -9.05 -2.02
N ALA A 276 0.84 -7.85 -2.22
CA ALA A 276 -0.24 -7.33 -1.40
C ALA A 276 -1.55 -8.10 -1.62
N ALA A 277 -2.30 -8.26 -0.53
CA ALA A 277 -3.70 -8.60 -0.54
C ALA A 277 -4.50 -7.38 -1.06
N SER A 278 -4.52 -7.20 -2.37
CA SER A 278 -5.04 -5.99 -3.02
C SER A 278 -6.35 -6.23 -3.77
N ILE A 279 -7.29 -5.29 -3.63
CA ILE A 279 -8.57 -5.28 -4.36
C ILE A 279 -8.61 -4.04 -5.24
N PHE A 280 -8.94 -4.24 -6.52
CA PHE A 280 -9.16 -3.17 -7.50
C PHE A 280 -10.62 -3.19 -7.93
N GLN A 281 -11.40 -2.18 -7.53
CA GLN A 281 -12.83 -2.13 -7.76
C GLN A 281 -13.24 -0.89 -8.54
N ASN A 282 -13.96 -1.08 -9.64
CA ASN A 282 -14.35 0.01 -10.53
C ASN A 282 -13.13 0.84 -11.00
N CYS A 283 -11.99 0.16 -11.21
CA CYS A 283 -10.77 0.79 -11.68
C CYS A 283 -10.64 0.66 -13.20
N MET A 284 -10.04 1.66 -13.84
CA MET A 284 -9.66 1.62 -15.25
C MET A 284 -8.17 1.28 -15.36
N LEU A 285 -7.85 0.14 -15.97
CA LEU A 285 -6.48 -0.30 -16.19
C LEU A 285 -6.11 -0.07 -17.66
N ILE A 286 -5.18 0.82 -17.93
CA ILE A 286 -4.83 1.25 -19.30
C ILE A 286 -3.40 0.82 -19.63
N VAL A 287 -3.29 -0.13 -20.56
CA VAL A 287 -2.00 -0.51 -21.14
C VAL A 287 -1.59 0.54 -22.17
N ARG A 288 -0.41 1.12 -21.98
CA ARG A 288 0.18 2.14 -22.86
C ARG A 288 1.08 1.50 -23.91
N LYS A 289 1.43 2.26 -24.96
CA LYS A 289 2.47 1.84 -25.90
C LYS A 289 3.82 1.73 -25.18
N PRO A 290 4.51 0.57 -25.21
CA PRO A 290 5.83 0.42 -24.62
C PRO A 290 6.90 1.19 -25.41
N GLY A 291 8.10 1.31 -24.83
CA GLY A 291 9.29 1.73 -25.58
C GLY A 291 9.67 0.71 -26.66
N PRO A 292 10.58 1.07 -27.58
CA PRO A 292 11.18 0.09 -28.48
C PRO A 292 11.88 -1.00 -27.66
N GLY A 293 11.59 -2.26 -27.98
CA GLY A 293 12.17 -3.44 -27.33
C GLY A 293 13.57 -3.77 -27.82
#